data_AF-A0A0D0CHW6-F1
#
_entry.id   AF-A0A0D0CHW6-F1
#
_cell.length_a   1.000
_cell.length_b   1.000
_cell.length_c   1.000
_cell.angle_alpha   90.00
_cell.angle_beta   90.00
_cell.angle_gamma   90.00
#
_symmetry.space_group_name_H-M   'P 1'
#
loop_
_entity.id
_entity.type
_entity.pdbx_description
1 polymer ?
#
loop_
_entity_poly.entity_id
_entity_poly.type
_entity_poly.pdbx_seq_one_letter_code
_entity_poly.pdbx_strand_id
1 'polypeptide(L)' 'RACIPSDCACIGGQGQFCGNDAINPACTNGHVFECNAQTGKTCNYGVRDSCVQCGQLQC' A
#
# COMPACT_ATOMS: atom_id res chain seq x y z
N ARG A 1 7.42 -3.07 -12.35
CA ARG A 1 6.32 -3.95 -11.87
C ARG A 1 5.03 -3.17 -12.07
N ALA A 2 4.05 -3.72 -12.79
CA ALA A 2 2.75 -3.07 -12.90
C ALA A 2 2.01 -3.22 -11.57
N CYS A 3 1.43 -2.12 -11.06
CA CYS A 3 0.58 -2.18 -9.88
C CYS A 3 -0.84 -2.57 -10.28
N ILE A 4 -1.53 -3.32 -9.42
CA ILE A 4 -2.93 -3.67 -9.62
C ILE A 4 -3.81 -2.65 -8.89
N PRO A 5 -4.91 -2.17 -9.47
CA PRO A 5 -5.88 -1.35 -8.76
C PRO A 5 -6.31 -2.04 -7.46
N SER A 6 -6.40 -1.28 -6.38
CA SER A 6 -6.81 -1.79 -5.06
C SER A 6 -7.87 -0.89 -4.45
N ASP A 7 -8.78 -1.50 -3.69
CA ASP A 7 -9.76 -0.80 -2.85
C ASP A 7 -9.16 -0.27 -1.54
N CYS A 8 -7.86 -0.44 -1.34
CA CYS A 8 -7.13 0.15 -0.21
C CYS A 8 -7.30 1.68 -0.22
N ALA A 9 -7.67 2.25 0.93
CA ALA A 9 -7.88 3.69 1.04
C ALA A 9 -6.56 4.44 0.79
N CYS A 10 -6.61 5.49 -0.03
CA CYS A 10 -5.48 6.38 -0.20
C CYS A 10 -5.21 7.13 1.10
N ILE A 11 -3.93 7.22 1.51
CA ILE A 11 -3.47 7.94 2.71
C ILE A 11 -3.53 9.48 2.60
N GLY A 12 -4.30 10.02 1.64
CA GLY A 12 -4.45 11.45 1.43
C GLY A 12 -3.23 12.17 0.83
N GLY A 13 -2.21 11.44 0.39
CA GLY A 13 -0.99 11.99 -0.20
C GLY A 13 -0.38 11.08 -1.27
N GLN A 14 0.48 11.66 -2.12
CA GLN A 14 1.21 10.89 -3.13
C GLN A 14 2.33 10.10 -2.45
N GLY A 15 2.39 8.79 -2.67
CA GLY A 15 3.51 8.00 -2.18
C GLY A 15 3.18 6.54 -1.90
N GLN A 16 4.23 5.79 -1.61
CA GLN A 16 4.15 4.39 -1.23
C GLN A 16 3.97 4.23 0.27
N PHE A 17 3.34 3.15 0.69
CA PHE A 17 3.16 2.76 2.08
C PHE A 17 2.98 1.24 2.20
N CYS A 18 3.24 0.69 3.38
CA CYS A 18 2.90 -0.70 3.67
C CYS A 18 1.42 -0.81 4.05
N GLY A 19 0.75 -1.85 3.56
CA GLY A 19 -0.64 -2.11 3.89
C GLY A 19 -0.83 -2.43 5.36
N ASN A 20 -2.00 -2.04 5.87
CA ASN A 20 -2.47 -2.37 7.20
C ASN A 20 -3.96 -2.75 7.15
N ASP A 21 -4.24 -4.06 7.23
CA ASP A 21 -5.60 -4.60 7.15
C ASP A 21 -6.46 -4.28 8.38
N ALA A 22 -5.83 -3.91 9.51
CA ALA A 22 -6.52 -3.48 10.71
C ALA A 22 -7.13 -2.07 10.57
N ILE A 23 -6.57 -1.23 9.70
CA ILE A 23 -7.12 0.11 9.39
C ILE A 23 -8.12 0.02 8.24
N ASN A 24 -7.75 -0.73 7.19
CA ASN A 24 -8.62 -0.98 6.06
C ASN A 24 -8.37 -2.40 5.54
N PRO A 25 -9.36 -3.31 5.55
CA PRO A 25 -9.18 -4.71 5.16
C PRO A 25 -8.70 -4.91 3.70
N ALA A 26 -8.86 -3.91 2.83
CA ALA A 26 -8.32 -3.95 1.47
C ALA A 26 -6.81 -3.62 1.38
N CYS A 27 -6.21 -3.09 2.45
CA CYS A 27 -4.79 -2.80 2.56
C CYS A 27 -4.03 -3.98 3.20
N THR A 28 -3.92 -5.11 2.49
CA THR A 28 -3.30 -6.35 3.00
C THR A 28 -1.94 -6.11 3.69
N ASN A 29 -1.78 -6.62 4.92
CA ASN A 29 -0.49 -6.57 5.62
C ASN A 29 0.63 -7.23 4.81
N GLY A 30 1.83 -6.66 4.85
CA GLY A 30 3.00 -7.15 4.10
C GLY A 30 3.04 -6.75 2.63
N HIS A 31 2.00 -6.12 2.09
CA HIS A 31 1.99 -5.57 0.74
C HIS A 31 2.42 -4.11 0.70
N VAL A 32 2.99 -3.68 -0.42
CA VAL A 32 3.18 -2.25 -0.74
C VAL A 32 2.00 -1.74 -1.53
N PHE A 33 1.52 -0.58 -1.12
CA PHE A 33 0.53 0.20 -1.82
C PHE A 33 1.12 1.55 -2.20
N GLU A 34 0.57 2.18 -3.22
CA GLU A 34 0.89 3.54 -3.62
C GLU A 34 -0.39 4.31 -3.81
N CYS A 35 -0.54 5.42 -3.11
CA CYS A 35 -1.60 6.35 -3.43
C CYS A 35 -1.16 7.29 -4.54
N ASN A 36 -2.03 7.44 -5.53
CA ASN A 36 -2.00 8.53 -6.49
C ASN A 36 -2.91 9.68 -5.99
N ALA A 37 -2.30 10.78 -5.54
CA ALA A 37 -3.04 11.92 -4.97
C ALA A 37 -3.91 12.66 -5.99
N GLN A 38 -3.58 12.58 -7.29
CA GLN A 38 -4.36 13.24 -8.35
C GLN A 38 -5.70 12.52 -8.60
N THR A 39 -5.72 11.20 -8.42
CA THR A 39 -6.90 10.37 -8.68
C THR A 39 -7.59 9.90 -7.41
N GLY A 40 -6.93 10.00 -6.26
CA GLY A 40 -7.38 9.43 -4.99
C GLY A 40 -7.37 7.89 -4.97
N LYS A 41 -6.81 7.25 -6.00
CA LYS A 41 -6.78 5.80 -6.15
C LYS A 41 -5.50 5.22 -5.57
N THR A 42 -5.62 4.00 -5.07
CA THR A 42 -4.49 3.23 -4.55
C THR A 42 -4.17 2.07 -5.47
N CYS A 43 -2.88 1.86 -5.67
CA CYS A 43 -2.34 0.78 -6.46
C CYS A 43 -1.56 -0.18 -5.56
N ASN A 44 -1.85 -1.48 -5.64
CA ASN A 44 -1.15 -2.52 -4.91
C ASN A 44 0.02 -3.03 -5.76
N TYR A 45 1.23 -2.87 -5.23
CA TYR A 45 2.45 -3.39 -5.84
C TYR A 45 2.72 -4.84 -5.46
N GLY A 46 1.99 -5.41 -4.49
CA GLY A 46 2.14 -6.77 -3.99
C GLY A 46 3.05 -6.87 -2.77
N VAL A 47 3.37 -8.10 -2.36
CA VAL A 47 4.20 -8.35 -1.17
C VAL A 47 5.60 -7.71 -1.29
N ARG A 48 6.12 -7.24 -0.16
CA ARG A 48 7.49 -6.74 0.00
C ARG A 48 8.03 -7.17 1.37
N ASP A 49 9.23 -7.73 1.39
CA ASP A 49 9.82 -8.30 2.59
C ASP A 49 9.92 -7.30 3.74
N SER A 50 10.31 -6.05 3.47
CA SER A 50 10.35 -5.00 4.50
C SER A 50 8.98 -4.71 5.12
N CYS A 51 7.90 -4.71 4.33
CA CYS A 51 6.55 -4.58 4.86
C CYS A 51 6.11 -5.80 5.69
N VAL A 52 6.61 -6.99 5.38
CA VAL A 52 6.33 -8.22 6.16
C VAL A 52 7.16 -8.26 7.45
N GLN A 53 8.42 -7.85 7.39
CA GLN A 53 9.38 -7.96 8.48
C GLN A 53 9.22 -6.85 9.53
N CYS A 54 9.07 -5.61 9.08
CA CYS A 54 9.09 -4.44 9.96
C CYS A 54 7.88 -3.50 9.75
N GLY A 55 6.98 -3.80 8.80
CA GLY A 55 5.82 -2.94 8.50
C GLY A 55 6.20 -1.59 7.86
N GLN A 56 7.42 -1.47 7.34
CA GLN A 56 7.94 -0.24 6.74
C GLN A 56 8.49 -0.50 5.34
N LEU A 57 8.53 0.54 4.50
CA LEU A 57 9.05 0.40 3.13
C LEU A 57 10.54 0.03 3.12
N GLN A 58 11.28 0.46 4.14
CA GLN A 58 12.69 0.13 4.32
C GLN A 58 12.96 -0.18 5.79
N CYS A 59 13.51 -1.37 5.97
CA CYS A 59 14.39 -1.82 7.04
C CYS A 59 15.63 -2.38 6.32
#